data_AF-K1M3G9-F1
#
_entry.id   AF-K1M3G9-F1
#
_cell.length_a   1.000
_cell.length_b   1.000
_cell.length_c   1.000
_cell.angle_alpha   90.00
_cell.angle_beta   90.00
_cell.angle_gamma   90.00
#
_symmetry.space_group_name_H-M   'P 1'
#
loop_
_entity.id
_entity.type
_entity.pdbx_description
1 polymer ?
#
loop_
_entity_poly.entity_id
_entity_poly.type
_entity_poly.pdbx_seq_one_letter_code
_entity_poly.pdbx_strand_id
1 'polypeptide(L)' 'MAHSLLLDRGYTSHEHLFEIGLIHMNGRLYDPLLRRFLNADEHIQDPYNTQNY' A
#
# COMPACT_ATOMS: atom_id res chain seq x y z
N MET A 1 -4.66 -20.53 17.97
CA MET A 1 -5.61 -19.81 17.09
C MET A 1 -4.99 -19.78 15.70
N ALA A 2 -5.45 -20.64 14.80
CA ALA A 2 -4.93 -20.70 13.44
C ALA A 2 -5.54 -19.53 12.64
N HIS A 3 -4.84 -18.41 12.56
CA HIS A 3 -5.15 -17.38 11.57
C HIS A 3 -4.44 -17.79 10.28
N SER A 4 -4.93 -18.86 9.64
CA SER A 4 -4.30 -19.38 8.43
C SER A 4 -5.01 -18.91 7.16
N LEU A 5 -4.35 -17.98 6.47
CA LEU A 5 -3.86 -18.24 5.11
C LEU A 5 -4.90 -18.40 3.98
N LEU A 6 -5.93 -17.54 3.90
CA LEU A 6 -6.71 -17.49 2.65
C LEU A 6 -6.71 -16.14 1.93
N LEU A 7 -6.55 -15.01 2.61
CA LEU A 7 -6.46 -13.70 1.95
C LEU A 7 -5.62 -12.70 2.76
N ASP A 8 -4.30 -12.92 2.86
CA ASP A 8 -3.38 -11.85 3.27
C ASP A 8 -3.33 -10.74 2.21
N ARG A 9 -3.89 -11.00 1.02
CA ARG A 9 -4.00 -10.05 -0.08
C ARG A 9 -5.44 -9.56 -0.25
N GLY A 10 -5.60 -8.25 -0.44
CA GLY A 10 -6.90 -7.59 -0.55
C GLY A 10 -6.94 -6.56 -1.67
N TYR A 11 -7.21 -5.31 -1.31
CA TYR A 11 -7.21 -4.15 -2.22
C TYR A 11 -6.05 -4.20 -3.22
N THR A 12 -6.39 -4.09 -4.51
CA THR A 12 -5.47 -4.17 -5.64
C THR A 12 -4.54 -5.39 -5.63
N SER A 13 -4.94 -6.48 -4.96
CA SER A 13 -4.18 -7.73 -4.78
C SER A 13 -2.87 -7.57 -3.98
N HIS A 14 -2.78 -6.52 -3.15
CA HIS A 14 -1.63 -6.26 -2.27
C HIS A 14 -1.83 -6.83 -0.87
N GLU A 15 -0.72 -7.04 -0.17
CA GLU A 15 -0.68 -7.58 1.19
C GLU A 15 -1.25 -6.58 2.20
N HIS A 16 -2.16 -7.04 3.08
CA HIS A 16 -2.82 -6.27 4.11
C HIS A 16 -2.19 -6.58 5.46
N LEU A 17 -1.56 -5.57 6.05
CA LEU A 17 -1.02 -5.62 7.40
C LEU A 17 -2.15 -5.34 8.39
N PHE A 18 -3.06 -6.31 8.56
CA PHE A 18 -4.32 -6.13 9.29
C PHE A 18 -4.16 -5.60 10.72
N GLU A 19 -3.08 -5.99 11.42
CA GLU A 19 -2.81 -5.56 12.79
C GLU A 19 -2.62 -4.04 12.92
N ILE A 20 -2.09 -3.40 11.88
CA ILE A 20 -1.81 -1.96 11.84
C ILE A 20 -2.69 -1.20 10.85
N GLY A 21 -3.54 -1.90 10.09
CA GLY A 21 -4.47 -1.29 9.13
C GLY A 21 -3.82 -0.69 7.88
N LEU A 22 -2.61 -1.13 7.53
CA LEU A 22 -1.87 -0.65 6.35
C LEU A 22 -1.84 -1.69 5.23
N ILE A 23 -1.52 -1.24 4.02
CA ILE A 23 -1.37 -2.09 2.84
C ILE A 23 0.05 -1.95 2.29
N HIS A 24 0.74 -3.08 2.10
CA HIS A 24 2.07 -3.13 1.51
C HIS A 24 1.97 -3.16 -0.03
N MET A 25 2.23 -2.02 -0.67
CA MET A 25 2.10 -1.83 -2.12
C MET A 25 3.41 -2.15 -2.88
N ASN A 26 4.22 -3.11 -2.40
CA ASN A 26 5.50 -3.57 -2.99
C ASN A 26 6.59 -2.50 -3.18
N GLY A 27 6.50 -1.39 -2.46
CA GLY A 27 7.51 -0.33 -2.48
C GLY A 27 7.21 0.79 -1.48
N ARG A 28 5.92 1.02 -1.22
CA ARG A 28 5.45 2.03 -0.26
C ARG A 28 4.32 1.46 0.58
N LEU A 29 4.16 2.01 1.77
CA LEU A 29 3.02 1.68 2.65
C LEU A 29 1.88 2.64 2.36
N TYR A 30 0.70 2.08 2.11
CA TYR A 30 -0.53 2.83 1.84
C TYR A 30 -1.46 2.77 3.04
N ASP A 31 -1.93 3.95 3.47
CA ASP A 31 -2.97 4.11 4.47
C ASP A 31 -4.34 4.25 3.75
N PRO A 32 -5.22 3.24 3.83
CA PRO A 32 -6.52 3.26 3.18
C PRO A 32 -7.53 4.24 3.82
N LEU A 33 -7.33 4.61 5.09
CA LEU A 33 -8.19 5.56 5.78
C LEU A 33 -7.88 6.99 5.33
N LEU A 34 -6.60 7.35 5.29
CA LEU A 34 -6.13 8.66 4.84
C LEU A 34 -5.99 8.79 3.32
N ARG A 35 -6.14 7.68 2.60
CA ARG A 35 -6.02 7.56 1.14
C ARG A 35 -4.70 8.11 0.62
N ARG A 36 -3.59 7.78 1.29
CA ARG A 36 -2.25 8.27 0.93
C ARG A 36 -1.16 7.27 1.28
N PHE A 37 0.00 7.44 0.64
CA PHE A 37 1.22 6.76 1.04
C PHE A 37 1.89 7.44 2.23
N LEU A 38 2.60 6.66 3.05
CA LEU A 38 3.29 7.16 4.25
C LEU A 38 4.66 7.78 3.96
N ASN A 39 5.28 7.40 2.85
CA ASN A 39 6.54 7.94 2.36
C ASN A 39 6.36 8.50 0.94
N ALA A 40 7.24 9.40 0.49
CA ALA A 40 7.27 9.88 -0.90
C ALA A 40 7.66 8.77 -1.88
N ASP A 41 7.42 8.98 -3.18
CA ASP A 41 7.92 8.06 -4.19
C ASP A 41 9.44 8.23 -4.37
N GLU A 42 10.18 7.13 -4.40
CA GLU A 42 11.61 7.14 -4.67
C GLU A 42 11.91 7.37 -6.16
N HIS A 43 10.98 7.01 -7.04
CA HIS A 43 11.14 7.07 -8.49
C HIS A 43 10.05 7.91 -9.16
N ILE A 44 10.32 9.22 -9.25
CA ILE A 44 9.46 10.15 -9.99
C ILE A 44 9.76 10.01 -11.49
N GLN A 45 8.86 9.39 -12.27
CA GLN A 45 9.06 9.19 -13.72
C GLN A 45 9.05 10.51 -14.51
N ASP A 46 8.23 11.47 -14.08
CA ASP A 46 8.09 12.81 -14.69
C ASP A 46 7.78 13.84 -13.58
N PRO A 47 8.70 14.77 -13.28
CA PRO A 47 8.54 15.77 -12.23
C PRO A 47 7.40 16.78 -12.45
N TYR A 48 6.93 16.95 -13.68
CA TYR A 48 5.89 17.93 -14.02
C TYR A 48 4.50 17.32 -14.10
N ASN A 49 4.40 15.99 -14.02
CA ASN A 49 3.13 15.27 -14.01
C ASN A 49 2.67 15.01 -12.57
N THR A 50 1.66 15.75 -12.11
CA THR A 50 1.10 15.61 -10.75
C THR A 50 0.28 14.33 -10.54
N GLN A 51 0.02 13.57 -11.61
CA GLN A 51 -0.73 12.32 -11.58
C GLN A 51 0.18 11.07 -11.56
N ASN A 52 1.48 11.25 -11.33
CA ASN A 52 2.43 10.14 -11.21
C ASN A 52 2.28 9.46 -9.83
N TYR A 53 2.21 8.13 -9.80
CA TYR A 53 1.94 7.34 -8.59
C TYR A 53 2.84 6.12 -8.47
#